data_AF-A0A358J180-F1
#
_entry.id   AF-A0A358J180-F1
#
_cell.length_a   1.000
_cell.length_b   1.000
_cell.length_c   1.000
_cell.angle_alpha   90.00
_cell.angle_beta   90.00
_cell.angle_gamma   90.00
#
_symmetry.space_group_name_H-M   'P 1'
#
loop_
_entity.id
_entity.type
_entity.pdbx_description
1 polymer ?
#
loop_
_entity_poly.entity_id
_entity_poly.type
_entity_poly.pdbx_seq_one_letter_code
_entity_poly.pdbx_strand_id
1 'polypeptide(L)'
;MSHHTRTQYIVANGQREFDLAVGYLDKSHISVRLNGIPAPVEWVSDSRIRLMRQPADGSVVLIQRVTPIANPAVTFHNGSNLTKEELNRAVLQLLYQMQEQDDLLRGSLDQARVRLGDQLGVVTSPEAIADELLRVSELGDDLLNRFRDALASIDLNAQSILDQTFKLSNQAFRLDNLTAVVDALANLEDGSGLATIIQNEAQQRVDGDTALANTLALIGAKSADGMAFVLDTNKVRTGPGETLAQKFNAIFADNQNALSLIQSEQNARVSEIDAMTQRLDTQGSKIGSNEAAIAFEATTRATAIAAEAAARQALSTKLTNDIAAAVLTETNTRVAADNAEASARQSLASKVSANEAAIQTEASTRSTADTALANTLAILGAKNSNGSAFILDLNKVLVDGSMSIGTRL
;
A
#
# COMPACT_ATOMS: atom_id res chain seq x y z
N MET A 1 -37.72 75.20 8.65
CA MET A 1 -38.17 74.49 7.43
C MET A 1 -39.59 74.04 7.66
N SER A 2 -40.54 74.44 6.81
CA SER A 2 -41.91 73.89 6.85
C SER A 2 -41.82 72.40 6.54
N HIS A 3 -42.21 71.54 7.47
CA HIS A 3 -42.22 70.10 7.27
C HIS A 3 -43.55 69.71 6.62
N HIS A 4 -43.49 69.02 5.49
CA HIS A 4 -44.68 68.58 4.78
C HIS A 4 -44.85 67.09 5.05
N THR A 5 -45.85 66.72 5.87
CA THR A 5 -46.22 65.31 6.08
C THR A 5 -47.22 64.82 5.03
N ARG A 6 -47.92 65.77 4.41
CA ARG A 6 -48.91 65.56 3.36
C ARG A 6 -48.81 66.65 2.30
N THR A 7 -49.19 66.28 1.09
CA THR A 7 -49.42 67.19 -0.01
C THR A 7 -50.78 66.88 -0.63
N GLN A 8 -51.47 67.92 -1.06
CA GLN A 8 -52.79 67.80 -1.67
C GLN A 8 -52.75 68.41 -3.07
N TYR A 9 -53.19 67.63 -4.03
CA TYR A 9 -53.36 68.06 -5.41
C TYR A 9 -54.84 68.09 -5.76
N ILE A 10 -55.26 69.13 -6.48
CA ILE A 10 -56.52 69.10 -7.23
C ILE A 10 -56.14 68.63 -8.62
N VAL A 11 -56.72 67.49 -9.03
CA VAL A 11 -56.45 66.88 -10.33
C VAL A 11 -56.89 67.83 -11.43
N ALA A 12 -55.96 68.21 -12.31
CA ALA A 12 -56.26 68.87 -13.57
C ALA A 12 -56.58 67.83 -14.67
N ASN A 13 -57.34 68.23 -15.68
CA ASN A 13 -57.84 67.33 -16.71
C ASN A 13 -56.73 66.48 -17.36
N GLY A 14 -56.83 65.15 -17.21
CA GLY A 14 -55.87 64.18 -17.74
C GLY A 14 -54.63 63.92 -16.87
N GLN A 15 -54.43 64.66 -15.77
CA GLN A 15 -53.29 64.45 -14.88
C GLN A 15 -53.44 63.14 -14.09
N ARG A 16 -52.41 62.29 -14.17
CA ARG A 16 -52.33 61.03 -13.41
C ARG A 16 -51.07 60.88 -12.58
N GLU A 17 -50.09 61.74 -12.78
CA GLU A 17 -48.82 61.72 -12.07
C GLU A 17 -48.72 62.88 -11.10
N PHE A 18 -48.22 62.56 -9.91
CA PHE A 18 -48.11 63.49 -8.80
C PHE A 18 -46.73 63.32 -8.16
N ASP A 19 -46.08 64.45 -7.93
CA ASP A 19 -44.86 64.48 -7.14
C ASP A 19 -45.22 64.22 -5.67
N LEU A 20 -44.40 63.44 -4.96
CA LEU A 20 -44.69 63.13 -3.57
C LEU A 20 -44.55 64.36 -2.68
N ALA A 21 -43.52 65.18 -2.93
CA ALA A 21 -43.13 66.35 -2.13
C ALA A 21 -43.03 66.08 -0.60
N VAL A 22 -42.99 64.82 -0.19
CA VAL A 22 -42.84 64.34 1.20
C VAL A 22 -41.73 63.29 1.23
N GLY A 23 -40.74 63.46 2.11
CA GLY A 23 -39.67 62.46 2.28
C GLY A 23 -40.18 61.24 3.03
N TYR A 24 -39.74 60.04 2.68
CA TYR A 24 -40.18 58.78 3.30
C TYR A 24 -39.00 57.83 3.50
N LEU A 25 -39.16 56.83 4.39
CA LEU A 25 -38.14 55.81 4.64
C LEU A 25 -38.32 54.54 3.81
N ASP A 26 -39.56 54.21 3.49
CA ASP A 26 -39.96 53.09 2.65
C ASP A 26 -41.20 53.48 1.84
N LYS A 27 -41.33 52.95 0.63
CA LYS A 27 -42.45 53.26 -0.28
C LYS A 27 -43.80 52.87 0.34
N SER A 28 -43.82 51.85 1.19
CA SER A 28 -45.02 51.44 1.95
C SER A 28 -45.50 52.49 2.96
N HIS A 29 -44.66 53.46 3.34
CA HIS A 29 -45.04 54.52 4.27
C HIS A 29 -45.82 55.65 3.59
N ILE A 30 -46.11 55.55 2.30
CA ILE A 30 -46.90 56.55 1.58
C ILE A 30 -48.32 56.04 1.40
N SER A 31 -49.28 56.78 1.96
CA SER A 31 -50.70 56.56 1.77
C SER A 31 -51.24 57.59 0.79
N VAL A 32 -51.88 57.11 -0.27
CA VAL A 32 -52.52 57.95 -1.28
C VAL A 32 -54.01 57.76 -1.21
N ARG A 33 -54.75 58.85 -1.12
CA ARG A 33 -56.21 58.85 -1.10
C ARG A 33 -56.75 59.75 -2.20
N LEU A 34 -57.72 59.26 -2.95
CA LEU A 34 -58.51 60.03 -3.91
C LEU A 34 -59.88 60.30 -3.28
N ASN A 35 -60.21 61.57 -3.05
CA ASN A 35 -61.43 62.00 -2.36
C ASN A 35 -61.67 61.26 -1.02
N GLY A 36 -60.59 61.04 -0.25
CA GLY A 36 -60.63 60.39 1.06
C GLY A 36 -60.58 58.86 1.04
N ILE A 37 -60.79 58.21 -0.11
CA ILE A 37 -60.73 56.75 -0.28
C ILE A 37 -59.31 56.34 -0.70
N PRO A 38 -58.70 55.29 -0.10
CA PRO A 38 -57.40 54.77 -0.52
C PRO A 38 -57.37 54.48 -2.03
N ALA A 39 -56.38 55.02 -2.73
CA ALA A 39 -56.23 54.87 -4.17
C ALA A 39 -54.95 54.06 -4.49
N PRO A 40 -55.04 53.01 -5.32
CA PRO A 40 -53.87 52.24 -5.73
C PRO A 40 -53.00 53.04 -6.71
N VAL A 41 -51.68 52.94 -6.53
CA VAL A 41 -50.68 53.73 -7.26
C VAL A 41 -49.51 52.89 -7.74
N GLU A 42 -48.88 53.34 -8.82
CA GLU A 42 -47.61 52.83 -9.33
C GLU A 42 -46.51 53.88 -9.10
N TRP A 43 -45.31 53.41 -8.78
CA TRP A 43 -44.16 54.31 -8.64
C TRP A 43 -43.52 54.55 -10.01
N VAL A 44 -43.47 55.82 -10.42
CA VAL A 44 -42.80 56.24 -11.66
C VAL A 44 -41.31 56.49 -11.40
N SER A 45 -40.98 57.04 -10.23
CA SER A 45 -39.63 57.22 -9.70
C SER A 45 -39.68 57.29 -8.17
N ASP A 46 -38.55 57.41 -7.48
CA ASP A 46 -38.55 57.54 -6.01
C ASP A 46 -39.21 58.82 -5.50
N SER A 47 -39.51 59.80 -6.36
CA SER A 47 -40.18 61.05 -5.97
C SER A 47 -41.52 61.28 -6.65
N ARG A 48 -42.01 60.33 -7.46
CA ARG A 48 -43.23 60.49 -8.27
C ARG A 48 -44.04 59.21 -8.35
N ILE A 49 -45.35 59.35 -8.18
CA ILE A 49 -46.33 58.26 -8.33
C ILE A 49 -47.31 58.56 -9.45
N ARG A 50 -47.90 57.48 -9.98
CA ARG A 50 -48.99 57.51 -10.94
C ARG A 50 -50.20 56.79 -10.35
N LEU A 51 -51.37 57.41 -10.39
CA LEU A 51 -52.61 56.73 -10.03
C LEU A 51 -52.92 55.65 -11.08
N MET A 52 -53.23 54.43 -10.65
CA MET A 52 -53.53 53.31 -11.56
C MET A 52 -54.81 53.52 -12.37
N ARG A 53 -55.76 54.29 -11.84
CA ARG A 53 -57.00 54.67 -12.53
C ARG A 53 -57.01 56.18 -12.77
N GLN A 54 -57.53 56.59 -13.92
CA GLN A 54 -57.68 58.00 -14.24
C GLN A 54 -58.68 58.65 -13.27
N PRO A 55 -58.24 59.62 -12.44
CA PRO A 55 -59.16 60.36 -11.57
C PRO A 55 -60.01 61.32 -12.41
N ALA A 56 -61.21 61.64 -11.92
CA ALA A 56 -62.05 62.69 -12.51
C ALA A 56 -61.43 64.08 -12.25
N ASP A 57 -61.61 65.00 -13.19
CA ASP A 57 -61.17 66.39 -13.06
C ASP A 57 -61.76 67.04 -11.79
N GLY A 58 -60.94 67.80 -11.07
CA GLY A 58 -61.32 68.40 -9.79
C GLY A 58 -61.29 67.44 -8.58
N SER A 59 -61.00 66.14 -8.77
CA SER A 59 -60.80 65.23 -7.63
C SER A 59 -59.60 65.66 -6.78
N VAL A 60 -59.66 65.39 -5.48
CA VAL A 60 -58.59 65.70 -4.55
C VAL A 60 -57.73 64.47 -4.31
N VAL A 61 -56.46 64.55 -4.66
CA VAL A 61 -55.45 63.54 -4.31
C VAL A 61 -54.71 64.02 -3.09
N LEU A 62 -54.86 63.29 -1.98
CA LEU A 62 -54.07 63.48 -0.77
C LEU A 62 -52.97 62.41 -0.74
N ILE A 63 -51.73 62.85 -0.82
CA ILE A 63 -50.56 62.01 -0.57
C ILE A 63 -50.06 62.36 0.81
N GLN A 64 -49.98 61.38 1.69
CA GLN A 64 -49.50 61.59 3.05
C GLN A 64 -48.53 60.49 3.44
N ARG A 65 -47.56 60.86 4.26
CA ARG A 65 -46.70 59.90 4.92
C ARG A 65 -47.39 59.32 6.14
N VAL A 66 -47.27 58.01 6.30
CA VAL A 66 -47.75 57.22 7.43
C VAL A 66 -46.59 56.31 7.83
N THR A 67 -45.79 56.79 8.77
CA THR A 67 -44.61 56.07 9.26
C THR A 67 -45.05 55.03 10.29
N PRO A 68 -44.73 53.73 10.11
CA PRO A 68 -45.10 52.67 11.06
C PRO A 68 -44.55 52.95 12.46
N ILE A 69 -45.40 52.81 13.48
CA ILE A 69 -45.06 53.01 14.89
C ILE A 69 -44.68 51.69 15.56
N ALA A 70 -45.31 50.59 15.19
CA ALA A 70 -45.11 49.29 15.81
C ALA A 70 -43.79 48.59 15.39
N ASN A 71 -43.25 48.95 14.23
CA ASN A 71 -42.10 48.26 13.62
C ASN A 71 -40.90 49.20 13.51
N PRO A 72 -39.82 48.99 14.29
CA PRO A 72 -38.61 49.79 14.18
C PRO A 72 -37.90 49.52 12.85
N ALA A 73 -37.49 50.58 12.14
CA ALA A 73 -36.84 50.49 10.84
C ALA A 73 -35.41 49.91 10.93
N VAL A 74 -34.81 49.90 12.12
CA VAL A 74 -33.51 49.31 12.44
C VAL A 74 -33.59 48.69 13.84
N THR A 75 -33.10 47.46 13.98
CA THR A 75 -32.98 46.77 15.28
C THR A 75 -31.50 46.64 15.63
N PHE A 76 -31.11 47.15 16.80
CA PHE A 76 -29.71 47.13 17.24
C PHE A 76 -29.43 45.85 18.04
N HIS A 77 -28.38 45.13 17.68
CA HIS A 77 -27.90 43.94 18.40
C HIS A 77 -26.50 44.17 18.96
N ASN A 78 -26.16 43.45 20.02
CA ASN A 78 -24.87 43.59 20.68
C ASN A 78 -23.75 43.05 19.77
N GLY A 79 -22.73 43.87 19.50
CA GLY A 79 -21.63 43.52 18.59
C GLY A 79 -21.82 43.92 17.12
N SER A 80 -22.92 44.61 16.76
CA SER A 80 -23.13 45.13 15.40
C SER A 80 -22.23 46.34 15.10
N ASN A 81 -21.60 46.37 13.91
CA ASN A 81 -20.95 47.57 13.39
C ASN A 81 -22.00 48.52 12.82
N LEU A 82 -22.42 49.50 13.63
CA LEU A 82 -23.47 50.46 13.27
C LEU A 82 -23.03 51.35 12.11
N THR A 83 -23.71 51.21 10.97
CA THR A 83 -23.45 52.04 9.79
C THR A 83 -24.11 53.42 9.93
N LYS A 84 -23.56 54.41 9.23
CA LYS A 84 -24.15 55.75 9.13
C LYS A 84 -25.59 55.68 8.61
N GLU A 85 -25.86 54.77 7.70
CA GLU A 85 -27.15 54.55 7.06
C GLU A 85 -28.19 54.03 8.07
N GLU A 86 -27.80 53.06 8.92
CA GLU A 86 -28.66 52.52 9.98
C GLU A 86 -28.97 53.56 11.05
N LEU A 87 -27.97 54.31 11.50
CA LEU A 87 -28.16 55.39 12.48
C LEU A 87 -29.07 56.49 11.93
N ASN A 88 -28.82 56.94 10.69
CA ASN A 88 -29.66 57.95 10.05
C ASN A 88 -31.09 57.46 9.83
N ARG A 89 -31.30 56.20 9.45
CA ARG A 89 -32.63 55.62 9.23
C ARG A 89 -33.43 55.54 10.53
N ALA A 90 -32.79 55.14 11.63
CA ALA A 90 -33.43 55.11 12.95
C ALA A 90 -33.84 56.52 13.42
N VAL A 91 -32.95 57.51 13.28
CA VAL A 91 -33.23 58.91 13.66
C VAL A 91 -34.33 59.52 12.78
N LEU A 92 -34.30 59.27 11.47
CA LEU A 92 -35.32 59.78 10.54
C LEU A 92 -36.70 59.19 10.80
N GLN A 93 -36.80 57.91 11.23
CA GLN A 93 -38.10 57.31 11.55
C GLN A 93 -38.76 58.05 12.71
N LEU A 94 -37.99 58.32 13.76
CA LEU A 94 -38.47 59.05 14.93
C LEU A 94 -38.89 60.48 14.55
N LEU A 95 -38.10 61.17 13.72
CA LEU A 95 -38.43 62.52 13.27
C LEU A 95 -39.73 62.56 12.43
N TYR A 96 -39.94 61.60 11.53
CA TYR A 96 -41.14 61.54 10.71
C TYR A 96 -42.41 61.25 11.51
N GLN A 97 -42.34 60.37 12.51
CA GLN A 97 -43.45 60.12 13.43
C GLN A 97 -43.85 61.37 14.21
N MET A 98 -42.89 62.13 14.75
CA MET A 98 -43.20 63.37 15.48
C MET A 98 -43.90 64.41 14.59
N GLN A 99 -43.47 64.55 13.33
CA GLN A 99 -44.09 65.47 12.38
C GLN A 99 -45.54 65.08 12.07
N GLU A 100 -45.82 63.79 11.83
CA GLU A 100 -47.16 63.29 11.54
C GLU A 100 -48.13 63.48 12.71
N GLN A 101 -47.65 63.38 13.95
CA GLN A 101 -48.45 63.58 15.15
C GLN A 101 -48.85 65.04 15.39
N ASP A 102 -47.95 66.01 15.15
CA ASP A 102 -48.27 67.45 15.25
C ASP A 102 -49.39 67.84 14.25
N ASP A 103 -49.31 67.31 13.04
CA ASP A 103 -50.29 67.58 11.97
C ASP A 103 -51.69 67.01 12.27
N LEU A 104 -51.77 65.89 12.98
CA LEU A 104 -53.04 65.31 13.42
C LEU A 104 -53.72 66.17 14.51
N LEU A 105 -52.94 66.61 15.50
CA LEU A 105 -53.46 67.40 16.63
C LEU A 105 -54.01 68.75 16.18
N ARG A 106 -53.29 69.46 15.29
CA ARG A 106 -53.74 70.74 14.73
C ARG A 106 -55.06 70.60 13.96
N GLY A 107 -55.21 69.54 13.16
CA GLY A 107 -56.45 69.30 12.39
C GLY A 107 -57.69 69.04 13.27
N SER A 108 -57.52 68.41 14.44
CA SER A 108 -58.65 68.13 15.34
C SER A 108 -59.16 69.39 16.06
N LEU A 109 -58.27 70.36 16.34
CA LEU A 109 -58.63 71.60 17.04
C LEU A 109 -59.46 72.54 16.13
N ASP A 110 -59.18 72.56 14.82
CA ASP A 110 -59.93 73.37 13.86
C ASP A 110 -61.35 72.84 13.61
N GLN A 111 -61.55 71.51 13.62
CA GLN A 111 -62.90 70.92 13.54
C GLN A 111 -63.74 71.13 14.80
N ALA A 112 -63.11 71.25 15.98
CA ALA A 112 -63.81 71.56 17.22
C ALA A 112 -64.32 73.02 17.25
N ARG A 113 -63.63 73.95 16.58
CA ARG A 113 -64.06 75.36 16.43
C ARG A 113 -65.27 75.54 15.51
N VAL A 114 -65.47 74.65 14.53
CA VAL A 114 -66.61 74.72 13.59
C VAL A 114 -67.91 74.20 14.22
N ARG A 115 -67.85 73.19 15.12
CA ARG A 115 -69.06 72.62 15.75
C ARG A 115 -69.69 73.47 16.86
N LEU A 116 -69.02 74.52 17.32
CA LEU A 116 -69.58 75.46 18.31
C LEU A 116 -70.33 76.65 17.65
N GLY A 117 -70.26 76.79 16.32
CA GLY A 117 -70.84 77.92 15.58
C GLY A 117 -72.27 77.72 15.05
N ASP A 118 -72.77 76.48 14.96
CA ASP A 118 -74.03 76.17 14.24
C ASP A 118 -75.25 75.90 15.14
N GLN A 119 -75.09 75.91 16.47
CA GLN A 119 -76.18 75.67 17.41
C GLN A 119 -76.29 76.82 18.41
N LEU A 120 -77.20 77.75 18.09
CA LEU A 120 -77.89 78.71 18.98
C LEU A 120 -77.28 80.12 19.12
N GLY A 121 -77.51 80.95 18.09
CA GLY A 121 -77.54 82.41 18.21
C GLY A 121 -78.94 82.94 18.61
N VAL A 122 -78.99 83.59 19.78
CA VAL A 122 -79.87 84.69 20.28
C VAL A 122 -81.28 84.90 19.67
N VAL A 123 -82.35 84.75 20.48
CA VAL A 123 -83.65 85.44 20.26
C VAL A 123 -84.25 85.94 21.60
N THR A 124 -84.76 87.16 21.56
CA THR A 124 -85.17 88.04 22.66
C THR A 124 -86.64 88.48 22.52
N SER A 125 -87.58 87.98 23.33
CA SER A 125 -88.62 88.79 24.02
C SER A 125 -89.61 87.94 24.86
N PRO A 126 -90.09 88.43 26.03
CA PRO A 126 -90.76 87.63 27.06
C PRO A 126 -92.26 87.39 26.88
N GLU A 127 -92.98 88.16 26.05
CA GLU A 127 -94.43 87.98 25.87
C GLU A 127 -94.78 86.80 24.94
N ALA A 128 -93.86 86.35 24.08
CA ALA A 128 -94.01 85.14 23.25
C ALA A 128 -93.85 83.83 24.04
N ILE A 129 -93.46 83.91 25.33
CA ILE A 129 -93.35 82.76 26.23
C ILE A 129 -94.68 82.51 26.98
N ALA A 130 -95.56 83.51 27.10
CA ALA A 130 -96.79 83.39 27.89
C ALA A 130 -98.01 82.89 27.08
N ASP A 131 -98.04 83.14 25.76
CA ASP A 131 -99.18 82.75 24.90
C ASP A 131 -99.06 81.30 24.38
N GLU A 132 -97.85 80.75 24.26
CA GLU A 132 -97.63 79.36 23.82
C GLU A 132 -97.82 78.32 24.94
N LEU A 133 -97.77 78.76 26.22
CA LEU A 133 -98.04 77.91 27.38
C LEU A 133 -99.55 77.71 27.66
N LEU A 134 -100.44 78.40 26.96
CA LEU A 134 -101.90 78.36 27.18
C LEU A 134 -102.69 77.57 26.11
N ARG A 135 -102.04 77.05 25.05
CA ARG A 135 -102.73 76.40 23.92
C ARG A 135 -102.65 74.86 23.84
N VAL A 136 -102.00 74.17 24.78
CA VAL A 136 -101.81 72.69 24.71
C VAL A 136 -102.31 71.97 25.97
N SER A 137 -103.46 72.37 26.49
CA SER A 137 -104.18 71.65 27.56
C SER A 137 -105.51 71.10 27.06
N GLU A 138 -105.49 70.03 26.27
CA GLU A 138 -106.64 69.12 26.06
C GLU A 138 -106.14 67.66 26.06
N LEU A 139 -106.34 66.96 27.18
CA LEU A 139 -105.79 65.62 27.49
C LEU A 139 -106.90 64.54 27.51
N GLY A 140 -107.67 64.42 26.41
CA GLY A 140 -108.82 63.51 26.32
C GLY A 140 -108.63 62.29 25.40
N ASP A 141 -108.15 62.49 24.16
CA ASP A 141 -108.36 61.49 23.08
C ASP A 141 -107.10 60.68 22.65
N ASP A 142 -105.87 61.11 22.97
CA ASP A 142 -104.62 60.43 22.53
C ASP A 142 -104.35 59.09 23.27
N LEU A 143 -104.89 58.94 24.49
CA LEU A 143 -104.62 57.78 25.35
C LEU A 143 -105.27 56.48 24.84
N LEU A 144 -106.39 56.57 24.13
CA LEU A 144 -107.14 55.41 23.62
C LEU A 144 -106.51 54.79 22.36
N ASN A 145 -105.88 55.60 21.49
CA ASN A 145 -105.20 55.08 20.30
C ASN A 145 -103.87 54.39 20.64
N ARG A 146 -103.09 54.95 21.58
CA ARG A 146 -101.85 54.30 22.07
C ARG A 146 -102.10 52.94 22.72
N PHE A 147 -103.23 52.75 23.39
CA PHE A 147 -103.58 51.45 23.99
C PHE A 147 -103.88 50.38 22.91
N ARG A 148 -104.45 50.77 21.77
CA ARG A 148 -104.76 49.86 20.67
C ARG A 148 -103.50 49.42 19.90
N ASP A 149 -102.55 50.32 19.69
CA ASP A 149 -101.25 50.00 19.07
C ASP A 149 -100.37 49.12 19.96
N ALA A 150 -100.43 49.31 21.29
CA ALA A 150 -99.73 48.46 22.25
C ALA A 150 -100.21 46.99 22.16
N LEU A 151 -101.51 46.75 22.05
CA LEU A 151 -102.09 45.41 21.88
C LEU A 151 -101.62 44.71 20.60
N ALA A 152 -101.57 45.41 19.46
CA ALA A 152 -101.10 44.82 18.20
C ALA A 152 -99.59 44.47 18.23
N SER A 153 -98.78 45.27 18.93
CA SER A 153 -97.36 44.98 19.11
C SER A 153 -97.09 43.76 20.01
N ILE A 154 -98.00 43.47 20.96
CA ILE A 154 -97.93 42.29 21.84
C ILE A 154 -98.14 41.01 21.02
N ASP A 155 -99.11 40.98 20.09
CA ASP A 155 -99.35 39.82 19.22
C ASP A 155 -98.16 39.53 18.29
N LEU A 156 -97.57 40.57 17.70
CA LEU A 156 -96.36 40.42 16.87
C LEU A 156 -95.17 39.93 17.70
N ASN A 157 -95.00 40.41 18.92
CA ASN A 157 -93.97 39.91 19.84
C ASN A 157 -94.22 38.44 20.23
N ALA A 158 -95.47 38.04 20.48
CA ALA A 158 -95.81 36.66 20.81
C ALA A 158 -95.49 35.68 19.67
N GLN A 159 -95.79 36.05 18.42
CA GLN A 159 -95.41 35.25 17.25
C GLN A 159 -93.89 35.16 17.07
N SER A 160 -93.16 36.26 17.26
CA SER A 160 -91.69 36.29 17.19
C SER A 160 -91.03 35.40 18.25
N ILE A 161 -91.57 35.38 19.48
CA ILE A 161 -91.09 34.53 20.58
C ILE A 161 -91.30 33.04 20.27
N LEU A 162 -92.44 32.67 19.66
CA LEU A 162 -92.70 31.28 19.27
C LEU A 162 -91.73 30.80 18.18
N ASP A 163 -91.46 31.63 17.17
CA ASP A 163 -90.46 31.33 16.12
C ASP A 163 -89.04 31.20 16.69
N GLN A 164 -88.69 32.05 17.65
CA GLN A 164 -87.42 31.99 18.36
C GLN A 164 -87.31 30.71 19.20
N THR A 165 -88.41 30.25 19.80
CA THR A 165 -88.48 29.01 20.57
C THR A 165 -88.24 27.77 19.69
N PHE A 166 -88.82 27.72 18.48
CA PHE A 166 -88.55 26.63 17.53
C PHE A 166 -87.09 26.62 17.04
N LYS A 167 -86.49 27.79 16.80
CA LYS A 167 -85.07 27.89 16.44
C LYS A 167 -84.16 27.42 17.57
N LEU A 168 -84.48 27.77 18.82
CA LEU A 168 -83.75 27.31 20.00
C LEU A 168 -83.87 25.80 20.19
N SER A 169 -85.03 25.19 19.93
CA SER A 169 -85.21 23.73 19.98
C SER A 169 -84.37 23.01 18.93
N ASN A 170 -84.29 23.53 17.71
CA ASN A 170 -83.41 22.97 16.68
C ASN A 170 -81.93 23.17 17.01
N GLN A 171 -81.57 24.27 17.68
CA GLN A 171 -80.20 24.48 18.19
C GLN A 171 -79.86 23.49 19.31
N ALA A 172 -80.80 23.20 20.22
CA ALA A 172 -80.63 22.18 21.26
C ALA A 172 -80.34 20.80 20.63
N PHE A 173 -81.13 20.39 19.64
CA PHE A 173 -80.88 19.13 18.90
C PHE A 173 -79.51 19.09 18.20
N ARG A 174 -79.04 20.23 17.65
CA ARG A 174 -77.69 20.32 17.08
C ARG A 174 -76.60 20.24 18.15
N LEU A 175 -76.84 20.80 19.33
CA LEU A 175 -75.92 20.76 20.46
C LEU A 175 -75.80 19.34 21.02
N ASP A 176 -76.91 18.59 21.10
CA ASP A 176 -76.91 17.18 21.52
C ASP A 176 -76.13 16.31 20.53
N ASN A 177 -76.32 16.51 19.22
CA ASN A 177 -75.53 15.80 18.20
C ASN A 177 -74.04 16.17 18.25
N LEU A 178 -73.72 17.45 18.48
CA LEU A 178 -72.33 17.88 18.62
C LEU A 178 -71.70 17.27 19.88
N THR A 179 -72.46 17.21 20.97
CA THR A 179 -72.06 16.56 22.23
C THR A 179 -71.84 15.07 22.02
N ALA A 180 -72.73 14.37 21.32
CA ALA A 180 -72.56 12.96 20.99
C ALA A 180 -71.34 12.69 20.08
N VAL A 181 -71.06 13.56 19.10
CA VAL A 181 -69.84 13.48 18.28
C VAL A 181 -68.60 13.75 19.13
N VAL A 182 -68.65 14.76 20.00
CA VAL A 182 -67.55 15.09 20.92
C VAL A 182 -67.31 13.95 21.89
N ASP A 183 -68.34 13.35 22.47
CA ASP A 183 -68.25 12.20 23.36
C ASP A 183 -67.73 10.96 22.62
N ALA A 184 -68.18 10.69 21.39
CA ALA A 184 -67.61 9.62 20.55
C ALA A 184 -66.12 9.86 20.21
N LEU A 185 -65.69 11.11 20.12
CA LEU A 185 -64.28 11.49 19.96
C LEU A 185 -63.51 11.47 21.30
N ALA A 186 -64.20 11.67 22.44
CA ALA A 186 -63.60 12.01 23.75
C ALA A 186 -63.72 10.93 24.85
N ASN A 187 -64.83 10.21 25.01
CA ASN A 187 -65.08 9.24 26.10
C ASN A 187 -65.60 7.89 25.57
N LEU A 188 -64.83 6.79 25.52
CA LEU A 188 -64.07 6.06 26.57
C LEU A 188 -64.86 5.01 27.37
N GLU A 189 -66.12 4.71 27.07
CA GLU A 189 -66.81 3.62 27.79
C GLU A 189 -66.36 2.21 27.37
N ASP A 190 -65.71 2.07 26.21
CA ASP A 190 -65.23 0.78 25.67
C ASP A 190 -63.76 0.79 25.21
N GLY A 191 -63.03 1.89 25.44
CA GLY A 191 -61.62 2.04 25.06
C GLY A 191 -61.36 2.28 23.56
N SER A 192 -62.36 2.71 22.77
CA SER A 192 -62.24 2.84 21.30
C SER A 192 -62.15 4.29 20.74
N GLY A 193 -62.21 5.33 21.59
CA GLY A 193 -62.11 6.73 21.15
C GLY A 193 -60.72 7.14 20.62
N LEU A 194 -60.64 8.24 19.86
CA LEU A 194 -59.38 8.75 19.26
C LEU A 194 -58.27 8.98 20.29
N ALA A 195 -58.62 9.48 21.48
CA ALA A 195 -57.65 9.67 22.57
C ALA A 195 -56.99 8.35 23.01
N THR A 196 -57.76 7.26 23.07
CA THR A 196 -57.24 5.93 23.43
C THR A 196 -56.38 5.36 22.30
N ILE A 197 -56.81 5.52 21.05
CA ILE A 197 -56.04 5.08 19.87
C ILE A 197 -54.67 5.78 19.84
N ILE A 198 -54.65 7.10 20.05
CA ILE A 198 -53.40 7.88 20.09
C ILE A 198 -52.52 7.45 21.27
N GLN A 199 -53.09 7.21 22.46
CA GLN A 199 -52.35 6.73 23.63
C GLN A 199 -51.78 5.32 23.39
N ASN A 200 -52.55 4.42 22.78
CA ASN A 200 -52.12 3.07 22.44
C ASN A 200 -50.99 3.08 21.41
N GLU A 201 -51.11 3.86 20.32
CA GLU A 201 -50.05 4.03 19.32
C GLU A 201 -48.79 4.65 19.94
N ALA A 202 -48.94 5.66 20.79
CA ALA A 202 -47.81 6.26 21.51
C ALA A 202 -47.12 5.24 22.41
N GLN A 203 -47.89 4.43 23.15
CA GLN A 203 -47.33 3.37 23.99
C GLN A 203 -46.63 2.29 23.14
N GLN A 204 -47.24 1.84 22.04
CA GLN A 204 -46.64 0.86 21.14
C GLN A 204 -45.33 1.37 20.52
N ARG A 205 -45.24 2.67 20.19
CA ARG A 205 -43.99 3.30 19.73
C ARG A 205 -42.95 3.37 20.84
N VAL A 206 -43.33 3.78 22.04
CA VAL A 206 -42.41 3.78 23.20
C VAL A 206 -41.90 2.37 23.49
N ASP A 207 -42.76 1.37 23.44
CA ASP A 207 -42.39 -0.04 23.65
C ASP A 207 -41.46 -0.54 22.52
N GLY A 208 -41.77 -0.20 21.26
CA GLY A 208 -40.95 -0.52 20.10
C GLY A 208 -39.57 0.14 20.12
N ASP A 209 -39.52 1.44 20.42
CA ASP A 209 -38.27 2.21 20.55
C ASP A 209 -37.43 1.69 21.72
N THR A 210 -38.08 1.33 22.83
CA THR A 210 -37.42 0.71 24.00
C THR A 210 -36.84 -0.66 23.62
N ALA A 211 -37.58 -1.48 22.87
CA ALA A 211 -37.10 -2.79 22.39
C ALA A 211 -35.91 -2.64 21.43
N LEU A 212 -35.96 -1.66 20.52
CA LEU A 212 -34.84 -1.36 19.63
C LEU A 212 -33.62 -0.87 20.40
N ALA A 213 -33.80 0.06 21.35
CA ALA A 213 -32.73 0.57 22.20
C ALA A 213 -32.07 -0.56 23.01
N ASN A 214 -32.87 -1.48 23.58
CA ASN A 214 -32.38 -2.66 24.27
C ASN A 214 -31.58 -3.59 23.34
N THR A 215 -32.07 -3.80 22.10
CA THR A 215 -31.34 -4.60 21.10
C THR A 215 -30.01 -3.97 20.71
N LEU A 216 -29.98 -2.64 20.51
CA LEU A 216 -28.76 -1.90 20.21
C LEU A 216 -27.77 -1.96 21.38
N ALA A 217 -28.25 -1.84 22.62
CA ALA A 217 -27.43 -1.96 23.84
C ALA A 217 -26.81 -3.36 24.03
N LEU A 218 -27.33 -4.39 23.36
CA LEU A 218 -26.72 -5.72 23.33
C LEU A 218 -25.49 -5.78 22.41
N ILE A 219 -25.42 -4.95 21.37
CA ILE A 219 -24.32 -5.00 20.38
C ILE A 219 -23.34 -3.84 20.49
N GLY A 220 -23.66 -2.78 21.23
CA GLY A 220 -22.78 -1.64 21.42
C GLY A 220 -23.42 -0.45 22.13
N ALA A 221 -22.73 0.69 22.08
CA ALA A 221 -23.18 1.96 22.64
C ALA A 221 -22.67 3.13 21.80
N LYS A 222 -23.29 4.29 21.95
CA LYS A 222 -22.79 5.54 21.37
C LYS A 222 -21.39 5.87 21.94
N SER A 223 -20.49 6.38 21.11
CA SER A 223 -19.22 6.95 21.56
C SER A 223 -19.45 8.16 22.48
N ALA A 224 -18.46 8.49 23.31
CA ALA A 224 -18.57 9.55 24.31
C ALA A 224 -18.85 10.94 23.70
N ASP A 225 -18.34 11.20 22.49
CA ASP A 225 -18.59 12.43 21.70
C ASP A 225 -19.94 12.41 20.96
N GLY A 226 -20.61 11.27 20.95
CA GLY A 226 -21.88 11.10 20.30
C GLY A 226 -21.85 10.95 18.77
N MET A 227 -20.68 10.70 18.18
CA MET A 227 -20.50 10.70 16.73
C MET A 227 -20.47 9.31 16.11
N ALA A 228 -20.25 8.25 16.89
CA ALA A 228 -20.16 6.88 16.42
C ALA A 228 -20.97 5.91 17.29
N PHE A 229 -21.29 4.75 16.72
CA PHE A 229 -21.74 3.59 17.48
C PHE A 229 -20.55 2.64 17.66
N VAL A 230 -20.15 2.39 18.91
CA VAL A 230 -19.04 1.53 19.32
C VAL A 230 -19.58 0.15 19.65
N LEU A 231 -19.10 -0.87 18.93
CA LEU A 231 -19.48 -2.26 19.19
C LEU A 231 -18.91 -2.73 20.53
N ASP A 232 -19.74 -3.41 21.31
CA ASP A 232 -19.29 -4.16 22.49
C ASP A 232 -18.80 -5.53 22.01
N THR A 233 -17.48 -5.64 21.80
CA THR A 233 -16.85 -6.86 21.26
C THR A 233 -16.99 -8.09 22.17
N ASN A 234 -17.36 -7.89 23.46
CA ASN A 234 -17.66 -8.99 24.38
C ASN A 234 -19.08 -9.53 24.22
N LYS A 235 -19.98 -8.79 23.56
CA LYS A 235 -21.35 -9.22 23.32
C LYS A 235 -21.63 -9.58 21.86
N VAL A 236 -20.91 -8.95 20.93
CA VAL A 236 -20.95 -9.34 19.52
C VAL A 236 -20.32 -10.72 19.36
N ARG A 237 -21.03 -11.65 18.71
CA ARG A 237 -20.62 -13.05 18.57
C ARG A 237 -20.22 -13.38 17.14
N THR A 238 -19.16 -14.17 16.98
CA THR A 238 -18.72 -14.74 15.69
C THR A 238 -19.23 -16.17 15.48
N GLY A 239 -19.76 -16.79 16.55
CA GLY A 239 -20.39 -18.09 16.52
C GLY A 239 -21.06 -18.42 17.86
N PRO A 240 -21.70 -19.59 17.99
CA PRO A 240 -22.22 -20.06 19.27
C PRO A 240 -21.06 -20.19 20.27
N GLY A 241 -21.17 -19.54 21.42
CA GLY A 241 -20.14 -19.57 22.47
C GLY A 241 -19.05 -18.51 22.35
N GLU A 242 -18.75 -18.02 21.14
CA GLU A 242 -17.55 -17.20 20.87
C GLU A 242 -17.91 -15.73 20.59
N THR A 243 -17.26 -14.81 21.30
CA THR A 243 -17.37 -13.37 21.11
C THR A 243 -16.31 -12.88 20.12
N LEU A 244 -16.54 -11.74 19.49
CA LEU A 244 -15.56 -11.10 18.60
C LEU A 244 -14.25 -10.79 19.35
N ALA A 245 -14.33 -10.40 20.62
CA ALA A 245 -13.16 -10.22 21.48
C ALA A 245 -12.37 -11.51 21.67
N GLN A 246 -13.05 -12.63 21.94
CA GLN A 246 -12.39 -13.94 22.06
C GLN A 246 -11.69 -14.33 20.76
N LYS A 247 -12.33 -14.12 19.60
CA LYS A 247 -11.73 -14.40 18.30
C LYS A 247 -10.48 -13.56 18.04
N PHE A 248 -10.51 -12.26 18.34
CA PHE A 248 -9.34 -11.40 18.18
C PHE A 248 -8.20 -11.77 19.12
N ASN A 249 -8.51 -12.15 20.36
CA ASN A 249 -7.49 -12.63 21.30
C ASN A 249 -6.84 -13.93 20.82
N ALA A 250 -7.62 -14.85 20.23
CA ALA A 250 -7.09 -16.08 19.63
C ALA A 250 -6.17 -15.78 18.44
N ILE A 251 -6.59 -14.91 17.52
CA ILE A 251 -5.74 -14.50 16.38
C ILE A 251 -4.45 -13.82 16.86
N PHE A 252 -4.54 -12.96 17.89
CA PHE A 252 -3.37 -12.32 18.47
C PHE A 252 -2.40 -13.36 19.07
N ALA A 253 -2.92 -14.35 19.79
CA ALA A 253 -2.12 -15.44 20.34
C ALA A 253 -1.48 -16.31 19.23
N ASP A 254 -2.23 -16.65 18.18
CA ASP A 254 -1.73 -17.40 17.03
C ASP A 254 -0.61 -16.64 16.31
N ASN A 255 -0.77 -15.32 16.13
CA ASN A 255 0.26 -14.47 15.54
C ASN A 255 1.53 -14.40 16.40
N GLN A 256 1.39 -14.31 17.74
CA GLN A 256 2.52 -14.36 18.67
C GLN A 256 3.23 -15.73 18.61
N ASN A 257 2.47 -16.81 18.51
CA ASN A 257 3.01 -18.16 18.38
C ASN A 257 3.76 -18.32 17.04
N ALA A 258 3.16 -17.88 15.93
CA ALA A 258 3.80 -17.88 14.61
C ALA A 258 5.12 -17.09 14.61
N LEU A 259 5.15 -15.92 15.23
CA LEU A 259 6.37 -15.13 15.38
C LEU A 259 7.45 -15.89 16.16
N SER A 260 7.08 -16.55 17.26
CA SER A 260 8.00 -17.37 18.05
C SER A 260 8.57 -18.54 17.26
N LEU A 261 7.73 -19.25 16.51
CA LEU A 261 8.16 -20.36 15.64
C LEU A 261 9.11 -19.89 14.55
N ILE A 262 8.82 -18.75 13.90
CA ILE A 262 9.71 -18.15 12.89
C ILE A 262 11.07 -17.79 13.49
N GLN A 263 11.09 -17.18 14.68
CA GLN A 263 12.35 -16.84 15.36
C GLN A 263 13.14 -18.10 15.76
N SER A 264 12.46 -19.14 16.24
CA SER A 264 13.10 -20.42 16.55
C SER A 264 13.73 -21.05 15.31
N GLU A 265 13.00 -21.08 14.19
CA GLU A 265 13.51 -21.59 12.90
C GLU A 265 14.68 -20.74 12.39
N GLN A 266 14.60 -19.41 12.49
CA GLN A 266 15.72 -18.52 12.12
C GLN A 266 16.96 -18.84 12.94
N ASN A 267 16.84 -18.98 14.26
CA ASN A 267 17.96 -19.31 15.13
C ASN A 267 18.54 -20.70 14.84
N ALA A 268 17.69 -21.69 14.55
CA ALA A 268 18.11 -23.04 14.16
C ALA A 268 18.89 -23.01 12.84
N ARG A 269 18.38 -22.31 11.82
CA ARG A 269 19.07 -22.16 10.52
C ARG A 269 20.39 -21.44 10.63
N VAL A 270 20.48 -20.36 11.42
CA VAL A 270 21.77 -19.67 11.66
C VAL A 270 22.77 -20.63 12.29
N SER A 271 22.35 -21.40 13.29
CA SER A 271 23.22 -22.38 13.96
C SER A 271 23.73 -23.48 13.00
N GLU A 272 22.86 -23.98 12.11
CA GLU A 272 23.26 -24.94 11.07
C GLU A 272 24.23 -24.33 10.06
N ILE A 273 23.98 -23.09 9.63
CA ILE A 273 24.86 -22.35 8.71
C ILE A 273 26.24 -22.14 9.32
N ASP A 274 26.32 -21.77 10.61
CA ASP A 274 27.59 -21.61 11.32
C ASP A 274 28.35 -22.95 11.41
N ALA A 275 27.65 -24.04 11.72
CA ALA A 275 28.24 -25.38 11.75
C ALA A 275 28.73 -25.84 10.36
N MET A 276 27.97 -25.55 9.31
CA MET A 276 28.40 -25.80 7.93
C MET A 276 29.63 -24.98 7.54
N THR A 277 29.68 -23.71 7.93
CA THR A 277 30.81 -22.82 7.68
C THR A 277 32.08 -23.36 8.34
N GLN A 278 32.02 -23.78 9.61
CA GLN A 278 33.16 -24.39 10.30
C GLN A 278 33.64 -25.69 9.63
N ARG A 279 32.70 -26.51 9.12
CA ARG A 279 33.03 -27.73 8.36
C ARG A 279 33.75 -27.39 7.06
N LEU A 280 33.32 -26.35 6.35
CA LEU A 280 33.95 -25.87 5.12
C LEU A 280 35.36 -25.35 5.40
N ASP A 281 35.57 -24.56 6.44
CA ASP A 281 36.90 -24.05 6.83
C ASP A 281 37.87 -25.21 7.18
N THR A 282 37.36 -26.21 7.90
CA THR A 282 38.12 -27.42 8.21
C THR A 282 38.48 -28.20 6.95
N GLN A 283 37.55 -28.35 6.02
CA GLN A 283 37.80 -29.02 4.74
C GLN A 283 38.81 -28.24 3.89
N GLY A 284 38.70 -26.92 3.82
CA GLY A 284 39.66 -26.05 3.13
C GLY A 284 41.08 -26.23 3.66
N SER A 285 41.24 -26.27 4.98
CA SER A 285 42.55 -26.50 5.63
C SER A 285 43.14 -27.87 5.31
N LYS A 286 42.31 -28.92 5.30
CA LYS A 286 42.73 -30.29 4.91
C LYS A 286 43.12 -30.36 3.44
N ILE A 287 42.38 -29.71 2.56
CA ILE A 287 42.68 -29.63 1.13
C ILE A 287 44.04 -28.95 0.92
N GLY A 288 44.27 -27.78 1.54
CA GLY A 288 45.56 -27.08 1.43
C GLY A 288 46.74 -27.91 1.97
N SER A 289 46.55 -28.63 3.08
CA SER A 289 47.57 -29.54 3.63
C SER A 289 47.88 -30.70 2.69
N ASN A 290 46.84 -31.30 2.09
CA ASN A 290 47.00 -32.39 1.14
C ASN A 290 47.68 -31.93 -0.16
N GLU A 291 47.34 -30.75 -0.66
CA GLU A 291 47.97 -30.16 -1.84
C GLU A 291 49.49 -29.96 -1.62
N ALA A 292 49.87 -29.41 -0.46
CA ALA A 292 51.27 -29.26 -0.07
C ALA A 292 52.00 -30.61 0.06
N ALA A 293 51.36 -31.61 0.69
CA ALA A 293 51.94 -32.94 0.85
C ALA A 293 52.14 -33.65 -0.51
N ILE A 294 51.18 -33.54 -1.42
CA ILE A 294 51.26 -34.10 -2.78
C ILE A 294 52.38 -33.43 -3.56
N ALA A 295 52.49 -32.09 -3.50
CA ALA A 295 53.55 -31.36 -4.17
C ALA A 295 54.94 -31.77 -3.63
N PHE A 296 55.08 -31.88 -2.31
CA PHE A 296 56.32 -32.31 -1.67
C PHE A 296 56.72 -33.75 -2.07
N GLU A 297 55.77 -34.68 -2.06
CA GLU A 297 55.98 -36.06 -2.50
C GLU A 297 56.37 -36.11 -3.99
N ALA A 298 55.72 -35.33 -4.85
CA ALA A 298 56.04 -35.27 -6.28
C ALA A 298 57.47 -34.78 -6.52
N THR A 299 57.91 -33.72 -5.82
CA THR A 299 59.29 -33.23 -5.89
C THR A 299 60.29 -34.26 -5.37
N THR A 300 59.98 -34.92 -4.25
CA THR A 300 60.82 -35.96 -3.65
C THR A 300 61.00 -37.13 -4.61
N ARG A 301 59.89 -37.62 -5.17
CA ARG A 301 59.90 -38.73 -6.14
C ARG A 301 60.64 -38.36 -7.42
N ALA A 302 60.44 -37.16 -7.96
CA ALA A 302 61.16 -36.68 -9.14
C ALA A 302 62.68 -36.65 -8.91
N THR A 303 63.11 -36.17 -7.74
CA THR A 303 64.52 -36.14 -7.34
C THR A 303 65.10 -37.54 -7.22
N ALA A 304 64.37 -38.47 -6.59
CA ALA A 304 64.80 -39.86 -6.46
C ALA A 304 64.92 -40.56 -7.83
N ILE A 305 63.95 -40.34 -8.74
CA ILE A 305 63.99 -40.87 -10.11
C ILE A 305 65.19 -40.33 -10.88
N ALA A 306 65.49 -39.03 -10.76
CA ALA A 306 66.66 -38.43 -11.42
C ALA A 306 67.98 -39.01 -10.88
N ALA A 307 68.08 -39.21 -9.57
CA ALA A 307 69.26 -39.83 -8.94
C ALA A 307 69.46 -41.28 -9.40
N GLU A 308 68.39 -42.08 -9.44
CA GLU A 308 68.42 -43.47 -9.92
C GLU A 308 68.80 -43.54 -11.42
N ALA A 309 68.25 -42.64 -12.25
CA ALA A 309 68.61 -42.56 -13.67
C ALA A 309 70.11 -42.24 -13.86
N ALA A 310 70.65 -41.30 -13.08
CA ALA A 310 72.07 -40.97 -13.10
C ALA A 310 72.95 -42.15 -12.64
N ALA A 311 72.55 -42.85 -11.58
CA ALA A 311 73.25 -44.04 -11.10
C ALA A 311 73.28 -45.16 -12.16
N ARG A 312 72.17 -45.40 -12.86
CA ARG A 312 72.09 -46.37 -13.96
C ARG A 312 72.99 -46.00 -15.14
N GLN A 313 73.03 -44.72 -15.50
CA GLN A 313 73.92 -44.25 -16.57
C GLN A 313 75.39 -44.43 -16.19
N ALA A 314 75.77 -44.12 -14.95
CA ALA A 314 77.13 -44.32 -14.45
C ALA A 314 77.52 -45.81 -14.46
N LEU A 315 76.62 -46.70 -14.02
CA LEU A 315 76.84 -48.15 -14.06
C LEU A 315 77.01 -48.66 -15.49
N SER A 316 76.19 -48.19 -16.44
CA SER A 316 76.28 -48.56 -17.86
C SER A 316 77.64 -48.19 -18.46
N THR A 317 78.12 -46.97 -18.18
CA THR A 317 79.44 -46.50 -18.61
C THR A 317 80.56 -47.33 -17.98
N LYS A 318 80.48 -47.59 -16.67
CA LYS A 318 81.47 -48.41 -15.96
C LYS A 318 81.54 -49.82 -16.54
N LEU A 319 80.39 -50.46 -16.74
CA LEU A 319 80.32 -51.82 -17.30
C LEU A 319 80.95 -51.89 -18.70
N THR A 320 80.64 -50.91 -19.56
CA THR A 320 81.21 -50.83 -20.91
C THR A 320 82.73 -50.72 -20.87
N ASN A 321 83.27 -49.84 -20.02
CA ASN A 321 84.71 -49.63 -19.89
C ASN A 321 85.42 -50.85 -19.29
N ASP A 322 84.85 -51.44 -18.24
CA ASP A 322 85.42 -52.62 -17.57
C ASP A 322 85.45 -53.83 -18.53
N ILE A 323 84.36 -54.07 -19.28
CA ILE A 323 84.31 -55.13 -20.29
C ILE A 323 85.36 -54.89 -21.37
N ALA A 324 85.45 -53.66 -21.90
CA ALA A 324 86.45 -53.33 -22.92
C ALA A 324 87.88 -53.56 -22.41
N ALA A 325 88.18 -53.15 -21.18
CA ALA A 325 89.49 -53.34 -20.56
C ALA A 325 89.82 -54.83 -20.32
N ALA A 326 88.84 -55.61 -19.83
CA ALA A 326 88.99 -57.03 -19.61
C ALA A 326 89.23 -57.79 -20.92
N VAL A 327 88.43 -57.51 -21.96
CA VAL A 327 88.58 -58.11 -23.30
C VAL A 327 89.93 -57.76 -23.92
N LEU A 328 90.38 -56.51 -23.81
CA LEU A 328 91.69 -56.10 -24.32
C LEU A 328 92.83 -56.82 -23.58
N THR A 329 92.74 -56.95 -22.27
CA THR A 329 93.72 -57.66 -21.44
C THR A 329 93.81 -59.14 -21.80
N GLU A 330 92.67 -59.82 -21.93
CA GLU A 330 92.60 -61.22 -22.36
C GLU A 330 93.16 -61.40 -23.78
N THR A 331 92.79 -60.52 -24.71
CA THR A 331 93.27 -60.57 -26.10
C THR A 331 94.78 -60.44 -26.16
N ASN A 332 95.37 -59.47 -25.44
CA ASN A 332 96.82 -59.30 -25.39
C ASN A 332 97.53 -60.50 -24.75
N THR A 333 96.93 -61.08 -23.70
CA THR A 333 97.48 -62.27 -23.03
C THR A 333 97.47 -63.48 -23.97
N ARG A 334 96.37 -63.71 -24.70
CA ARG A 334 96.29 -64.77 -25.72
C ARG A 334 97.27 -64.57 -26.85
N VAL A 335 97.37 -63.36 -27.40
CA VAL A 335 98.35 -63.05 -28.46
C VAL A 335 99.79 -63.32 -27.98
N ALA A 336 100.12 -62.97 -26.73
CA ALA A 336 101.44 -63.26 -26.16
C ALA A 336 101.68 -64.77 -26.01
N ALA A 337 100.68 -65.52 -25.55
CA ALA A 337 100.75 -66.97 -25.43
C ALA A 337 100.90 -67.65 -26.81
N ASP A 338 100.11 -67.22 -27.81
CA ASP A 338 100.15 -67.74 -29.18
C ASP A 338 101.51 -67.47 -29.83
N ASN A 339 102.10 -66.29 -29.63
CA ASN A 339 103.44 -65.96 -30.10
C ASN A 339 104.54 -66.82 -29.44
N ALA A 340 104.41 -67.09 -28.14
CA ALA A 340 105.33 -67.95 -27.41
C ALA A 340 105.25 -69.41 -27.91
N GLU A 341 104.03 -69.92 -28.11
CA GLU A 341 103.77 -71.25 -28.65
C GLU A 341 104.29 -71.37 -30.10
N ALA A 342 104.08 -70.36 -30.94
CA ALA A 342 104.62 -70.32 -32.31
C ALA A 342 106.16 -70.39 -32.31
N SER A 343 106.81 -69.66 -31.41
CA SER A 343 108.28 -69.68 -31.24
C SER A 343 108.78 -71.05 -30.75
N ALA A 344 108.08 -71.67 -29.80
CA ALA A 344 108.37 -73.01 -29.32
C ALA A 344 108.27 -74.05 -30.45
N ARG A 345 107.23 -73.95 -31.29
CA ARG A 345 107.05 -74.81 -32.48
C ARG A 345 108.17 -74.62 -33.50
N GLN A 346 108.62 -73.40 -33.74
CA GLN A 346 109.74 -73.14 -34.65
C GLN A 346 111.05 -73.75 -34.13
N SER A 347 111.31 -73.66 -32.83
CA SER A 347 112.49 -74.28 -32.20
C SER A 347 112.44 -75.81 -32.30
N LEU A 348 111.26 -76.40 -32.04
CA LEU A 348 111.05 -77.83 -32.20
C LEU A 348 111.26 -78.27 -33.65
N ALA A 349 110.73 -77.52 -34.63
CA ALA A 349 110.95 -77.79 -36.04
C ALA A 349 112.44 -77.83 -36.40
N SER A 350 113.23 -76.86 -35.95
CA SER A 350 114.69 -76.85 -36.17
C SER A 350 115.39 -78.05 -35.54
N LYS A 351 115.01 -78.46 -34.32
CA LYS A 351 115.56 -79.66 -33.68
C LYS A 351 115.20 -80.94 -34.44
N VAL A 352 113.95 -81.06 -34.90
CA VAL A 352 113.52 -82.20 -35.71
C VAL A 352 114.31 -82.28 -37.01
N SER A 353 114.51 -81.15 -37.72
CA SER A 353 115.33 -81.12 -38.93
C SER A 353 116.80 -81.47 -38.67
N ALA A 354 117.38 -80.99 -37.56
CA ALA A 354 118.75 -81.35 -37.17
C ALA A 354 118.87 -82.84 -36.83
N ASN A 355 117.90 -83.39 -36.10
CA ASN A 355 117.85 -84.82 -35.79
C ASN A 355 117.69 -85.66 -37.07
N GLU A 356 116.83 -85.24 -37.99
CA GLU A 356 116.66 -85.89 -39.29
C GLU A 356 117.98 -85.94 -40.07
N ALA A 357 118.71 -84.82 -40.15
CA ALA A 357 120.03 -84.77 -40.80
C ALA A 357 121.10 -85.64 -40.10
N ALA A 358 121.12 -85.65 -38.77
CA ALA A 358 122.03 -86.48 -37.99
C ALA A 358 121.76 -87.98 -38.19
N ILE A 359 120.48 -88.38 -38.19
CA ILE A 359 120.06 -89.75 -38.47
C ILE A 359 120.48 -90.17 -39.90
N GLN A 360 120.28 -89.30 -40.89
CA GLN A 360 120.71 -89.57 -42.27
C GLN A 360 122.23 -89.73 -42.39
N THR A 361 122.99 -88.89 -41.68
CA THR A 361 124.46 -88.96 -41.65
C THR A 361 124.95 -90.26 -41.01
N GLU A 362 124.42 -90.61 -39.83
CA GLU A 362 124.74 -91.87 -39.14
C GLU A 362 124.40 -93.08 -40.02
N ALA A 363 123.24 -93.08 -40.68
CA ALA A 363 122.84 -94.14 -41.60
C ALA A 363 123.82 -94.30 -42.78
N SER A 364 124.29 -93.19 -43.36
CA SER A 364 125.28 -93.19 -44.45
C SER A 364 126.67 -93.66 -43.98
N THR A 365 127.11 -93.19 -42.81
CA THR A 365 128.38 -93.61 -42.20
C THR A 365 128.38 -95.09 -41.87
N ARG A 366 127.30 -95.62 -41.26
CA ARG A 366 127.13 -97.05 -41.01
C ARG A 366 127.16 -97.87 -42.29
N SER A 367 126.40 -97.48 -43.31
CA SER A 367 126.40 -98.16 -44.61
C SER A 367 127.81 -98.23 -45.24
N THR A 368 128.56 -97.13 -45.15
CA THR A 368 129.95 -97.07 -45.64
C THR A 368 130.89 -97.97 -44.83
N ALA A 369 130.79 -97.93 -43.50
CA ALA A 369 131.58 -98.77 -42.61
C ALA A 369 131.26 -100.26 -42.81
N ASP A 370 129.98 -100.61 -42.92
CA ASP A 370 129.50 -101.96 -43.21
C ASP A 370 130.02 -102.44 -44.58
N THR A 371 130.03 -101.57 -45.59
CA THR A 371 130.64 -101.85 -46.91
C THR A 371 132.14 -102.08 -46.82
N ALA A 372 132.88 -101.26 -46.07
CA ALA A 372 134.32 -101.41 -45.88
C ALA A 372 134.66 -102.72 -45.16
N LEU A 373 133.93 -103.05 -44.09
CA LEU A 373 134.06 -104.32 -43.38
C LEU A 373 133.77 -105.52 -44.30
N ALA A 374 132.70 -105.44 -45.09
CA ALA A 374 132.37 -106.48 -46.08
C ALA A 374 133.51 -106.68 -47.09
N ASN A 375 134.13 -105.60 -47.57
CA ASN A 375 135.28 -105.67 -48.48
C ASN A 375 136.54 -106.25 -47.82
N THR A 376 136.88 -105.84 -46.58
CA THR A 376 138.00 -106.41 -45.83
C THR A 376 137.81 -107.91 -45.63
N LEU A 377 136.60 -108.33 -45.26
CA LEU A 377 136.25 -109.76 -45.16
C LEU A 377 136.44 -110.45 -46.51
N ALA A 378 135.93 -109.89 -47.61
CA ALA A 378 136.11 -110.48 -48.94
C ALA A 378 137.59 -110.68 -49.36
N ILE A 379 138.51 -109.81 -48.91
CA ILE A 379 139.95 -109.96 -49.16
C ILE A 379 140.57 -111.08 -48.30
N LEU A 380 140.17 -111.18 -47.03
CA LEU A 380 140.69 -112.21 -46.13
C LEU A 380 140.22 -113.62 -46.53
N GLY A 381 139.10 -113.72 -47.25
CA GLY A 381 138.49 -114.99 -47.58
C GLY A 381 137.03 -114.86 -48.02
N ALA A 382 136.45 -115.99 -48.40
CA ALA A 382 135.03 -116.07 -48.73
C ALA A 382 134.34 -117.12 -47.87
N LYS A 383 133.04 -116.98 -47.64
CA LYS A 383 132.26 -118.09 -47.10
C LYS A 383 132.27 -119.26 -48.09
N ASN A 384 132.30 -120.49 -47.58
CA ASN A 384 132.04 -121.66 -48.40
C ASN A 384 130.62 -121.59 -49.00
N SER A 385 130.34 -122.39 -50.03
CA SER A 385 129.04 -122.37 -50.74
C SER A 385 127.83 -122.62 -49.80
N ASN A 386 128.06 -123.28 -48.66
CA ASN A 386 127.03 -123.58 -47.66
C ASN A 386 126.93 -122.50 -46.56
N GLY A 387 127.70 -121.42 -46.63
CA GLY A 387 127.71 -120.32 -45.66
C GLY A 387 128.22 -120.67 -44.25
N SER A 388 128.75 -121.88 -44.04
CA SER A 388 129.03 -122.50 -42.72
C SER A 388 130.45 -122.24 -42.20
N ALA A 389 131.39 -121.91 -43.08
CA ALA A 389 132.76 -121.57 -42.68
C ALA A 389 133.31 -120.43 -43.55
N PHE A 390 134.15 -119.59 -42.95
CA PHE A 390 134.94 -118.59 -43.66
C PHE A 390 136.26 -119.23 -44.09
N ILE A 391 136.48 -119.34 -45.39
CA ILE A 391 137.68 -119.93 -45.98
C ILE A 391 138.67 -118.79 -46.23
N LEU A 392 139.85 -118.87 -45.59
CA LEU A 392 140.91 -117.86 -45.76
C LEU A 392 141.52 -117.92 -47.15
N ASP A 393 141.73 -116.76 -47.76
CA ASP A 393 142.62 -116.63 -48.91
C ASP A 393 144.07 -116.67 -48.40
N LEU A 394 144.66 -117.87 -48.48
CA LEU A 394 146.03 -118.14 -48.02
C LEU A 394 147.07 -117.23 -48.69
N ASN A 395 146.79 -116.66 -49.87
CA ASN A 395 147.71 -115.78 -50.59
C ASN A 395 147.63 -114.32 -50.13
N LYS A 396 146.51 -113.90 -49.54
CA LYS A 396 146.29 -112.52 -49.09
C LYS A 396 146.55 -112.32 -47.61
N VAL A 397 146.44 -113.38 -46.80
CA VAL A 397 146.72 -113.32 -45.36
C VAL A 397 148.23 -113.45 -45.13
N LEU A 398 148.83 -112.38 -44.60
CA LEU A 398 150.26 -112.32 -44.33
C LEU A 398 150.61 -112.79 -42.90
N VAL A 399 151.78 -113.38 -42.75
CA VAL A 399 152.35 -113.83 -41.46
C VAL A 399 153.48 -112.93 -40.96
N ASP A 400 154.06 -112.12 -41.87
CA ASP A 400 154.96 -110.99 -41.59
C ASP A 400 154.80 -109.91 -42.67
N GLY A 401 155.64 -108.87 -42.69
CA GLY A 401 155.54 -107.77 -43.67
C GLY A 401 155.76 -108.17 -45.14
N SER A 402 156.13 -109.42 -45.43
CA SER A 402 156.54 -109.90 -46.76
C SER A 402 156.08 -111.32 -47.14
N MET A 403 155.64 -112.16 -46.19
CA MET A 403 155.24 -113.55 -46.44
C MET A 403 153.75 -113.80 -46.23
N SER A 404 153.10 -114.58 -47.09
CA SER A 404 151.71 -115.06 -46.93
C SER A 404 151.62 -116.43 -46.25
N ILE A 405 150.47 -116.78 -45.66
CA ILE A 405 150.23 -118.12 -45.10
C ILE A 405 150.48 -119.19 -46.18
N GLY A 406 149.99 -118.97 -47.40
CA GLY A 406 150.16 -119.90 -48.52
C GLY A 406 151.60 -120.07 -48.98
N THR A 407 152.48 -119.09 -48.75
CA THR A 407 153.94 -119.25 -49.01
C THR A 407 154.72 -119.83 -47.83
N ARG A 408 154.14 -119.83 -46.62
CA ARG A 408 154.75 -120.43 -45.43
C ARG A 408 154.40 -121.91 -45.26
N LEU A 409 153.16 -122.28 -45.61
CA LEU A 409 152.70 -123.66 -45.73
C LEU A 409 153.29 -124.30 -46.99
#